data_AF-A0A2M7VB87-F1
#
_entry.id   AF-A0A2M7VB87-F1
#
_cell.length_a   1.000
_cell.length_b   1.000
_cell.length_c   1.000
_cell.angle_alpha   90.00
_cell.angle_beta   90.00
_cell.angle_gamma   90.00
#
_symmetry.space_group_name_H-M   'P 1'
#
loop_
_entity.id
_entity.type
_entity.pdbx_description
1 polymer ?
#
loop_
_entity_poly.entity_id
_entity_poly.type
_entity_poly.pdbx_seq_one_letter_code
_entity_poly.pdbx_strand_id
1 'polypeptide(L)'
;MKEKNKKEVKDWYISATHYLTSGFIIPFFVGLLAFVIIFYTAGEENFPKFVLPLSFLWLVSLWFGVIYSSKYLEKTYIIKNSDKIINLSTLYFLIIGILYRMYNFSLEVDYFIDFLFFFVAVLVFYFASKKYLKNNATN
;
A
#
# COMPACT_ATOMS: atom_id res chain seq x y z
N MET A 1 2.79 -31.66 3.30
CA MET A 1 2.33 -30.36 2.77
C MET A 1 2.75 -30.33 1.31
N LYS A 2 1.83 -30.33 0.33
CA LYS A 2 2.22 -30.32 -1.10
C LYS A 2 2.94 -29.01 -1.38
N GLU A 3 4.21 -29.05 -1.76
CA GLU A 3 4.89 -27.89 -2.31
C GLU A 3 4.08 -27.42 -3.52
N LYS A 4 3.39 -26.29 -3.37
CA LYS A 4 2.87 -25.59 -4.54
C LYS A 4 4.09 -25.16 -5.34
N ASN A 5 4.26 -25.71 -6.53
CA ASN A 5 5.23 -25.23 -7.49
C ASN A 5 5.07 -23.70 -7.62
N LYS A 6 6.07 -22.95 -7.13
CA LYS A 6 6.08 -21.49 -7.22
C LYS A 6 6.12 -21.10 -8.69
N LYS A 7 5.36 -20.06 -9.05
CA LYS A 7 5.26 -19.61 -10.44
C LYS A 7 6.40 -18.65 -10.76
N GLU A 8 7.06 -18.88 -11.89
CA GLU A 8 7.98 -17.91 -12.46
C GLU A 8 7.19 -16.93 -13.34
N VAL A 9 7.29 -15.64 -13.02
CA VAL A 9 6.64 -14.56 -13.76
C VAL A 9 7.58 -13.36 -13.83
N LYS A 10 7.29 -12.42 -14.73
CA LYS A 10 8.12 -11.21 -14.90
C LYS A 10 8.05 -10.31 -13.65
N ASP A 11 9.17 -9.68 -13.29
CA ASP A 11 9.28 -8.81 -12.10
C ASP A 11 8.24 -7.68 -12.06
N TRP A 12 7.92 -7.08 -13.21
CA TRP A 12 6.93 -5.99 -13.29
C TRP A 12 5.54 -6.45 -12.83
N TYR A 13 5.18 -7.71 -13.10
CA TYR A 13 3.91 -8.28 -12.68
C TYR A 13 3.88 -8.45 -11.17
N ILE A 14 4.94 -9.01 -10.58
CA ILE A 14 5.09 -9.14 -9.11
C ILE A 14 5.04 -7.75 -8.45
N SER A 15 5.71 -6.77 -9.04
CA SER A 15 5.74 -5.37 -8.57
C SER A 15 4.35 -4.74 -8.61
N ALA A 16 3.61 -4.94 -9.70
CA ALA A 16 2.25 -4.45 -9.85
C ALA A 16 1.31 -5.12 -8.85
N THR A 17 1.40 -6.43 -8.68
CA THR A 17 0.64 -7.17 -7.65
C THR A 17 0.98 -6.67 -6.25
N HIS A 18 2.26 -6.42 -5.96
CA HIS A 18 2.67 -5.91 -4.65
C HIS A 18 2.03 -4.57 -4.36
N TYR A 19 2.22 -3.60 -5.26
CA TYR A 19 1.62 -2.26 -5.18
C TYR A 19 0.09 -2.33 -5.09
N LEU A 20 -0.58 -3.03 -6.01
CA LEU A 20 -2.04 -3.11 -6.01
C LEU A 20 -2.58 -3.71 -4.70
N THR A 21 -1.93 -4.74 -4.17
CA THR A 21 -2.36 -5.37 -2.92
C THR A 21 -2.17 -4.45 -1.73
N SER A 22 -0.96 -3.90 -1.57
CA SER A 22 -0.54 -3.20 -0.35
C SER A 22 -0.82 -1.71 -0.37
N GLY A 23 -0.66 -1.05 -1.53
CA GLY A 23 -0.87 0.38 -1.74
C GLY A 23 -2.30 0.78 -2.11
N PHE A 24 -3.13 -0.17 -2.55
CA PHE A 24 -4.50 0.12 -2.98
C PHE A 24 -5.55 -0.76 -2.31
N ILE A 25 -5.59 -2.06 -2.59
CA ILE A 25 -6.67 -2.96 -2.18
C ILE A 25 -6.84 -2.98 -0.66
N ILE A 26 -5.77 -3.26 0.09
CA ILE A 26 -5.87 -3.38 1.55
C ILE A 26 -6.27 -2.04 2.20
N PRO A 27 -5.59 -0.91 1.91
CA PRO A 27 -6.01 0.38 2.43
C PRO A 27 -7.43 0.79 2.02
N PHE A 28 -7.84 0.49 0.79
CA PHE A 28 -9.20 0.76 0.31
C PHE A 28 -10.25 0.02 1.13
N PHE A 29 -10.09 -1.29 1.35
CA PHE A 29 -11.07 -2.06 2.12
C PHE A 29 -11.07 -1.69 3.61
N VAL A 30 -9.91 -1.38 4.19
CA VAL A 30 -9.84 -0.88 5.58
C VAL A 30 -10.52 0.48 5.71
N GLY A 31 -10.27 1.39 4.77
CA GLY A 31 -10.92 2.71 4.73
C GLY A 31 -12.42 2.61 4.53
N LEU A 32 -12.88 1.74 3.62
CA LEU A 32 -14.31 1.48 3.40
C LEU A 32 -14.99 0.93 4.65
N LEU A 33 -14.36 -0.02 5.34
CA LEU A 33 -14.88 -0.56 6.59
C LEU A 33 -14.97 0.52 7.68
N ALA A 34 -13.93 1.35 7.83
CA ALA A 34 -13.91 2.45 8.77
C ALA A 34 -14.99 3.49 8.46
N PHE A 35 -15.17 3.83 7.18
CA PHE A 35 -16.23 4.72 6.72
C PHE A 35 -17.61 4.21 7.11
N VAL A 36 -17.91 2.94 6.83
CA VAL A 36 -19.19 2.30 7.20
C VAL A 36 -19.41 2.35 8.72
N ILE A 37 -18.40 2.01 9.51
CA ILE A 37 -18.49 2.04 10.98
C ILE A 37 -18.79 3.46 11.48
N ILE A 38 -18.04 4.47 11.01
CA ILE A 38 -18.25 5.87 11.42
C ILE A 38 -19.63 6.35 11.02
N PHE A 39 -20.05 6.08 9.77
CA PHE A 39 -21.36 6.48 9.27
C PHE A 39 -22.50 5.95 10.15
N TYR A 40 -22.47 4.67 10.52
CA TYR A 40 -23.53 4.04 11.32
C TYR A 40 -23.46 4.34 12.82
N THR A 41 -22.28 4.61 13.38
CA THR A 41 -22.11 4.78 14.84
C THR A 41 -22.05 6.24 15.28
N ALA A 42 -21.50 7.11 14.44
CA ALA A 42 -21.24 8.51 14.77
C ALA A 42 -22.01 9.49 13.89
N GLY A 43 -22.61 9.07 12.77
CA GLY A 43 -23.26 9.99 11.83
C GLY A 43 -22.28 10.73 10.93
N GLU A 44 -22.78 11.23 9.79
CA GLU A 44 -21.95 11.85 8.75
C GLU A 44 -21.35 13.20 9.17
N GLU A 45 -22.05 13.94 10.01
CA GLU A 45 -21.63 15.24 10.52
C GLU A 45 -20.32 15.17 11.35
N ASN A 46 -19.96 13.98 11.82
CA ASN A 46 -18.76 13.77 12.63
C ASN A 46 -17.53 13.35 11.81
N PHE A 47 -17.63 13.13 10.49
CA PHE A 47 -16.49 12.75 9.62
C PHE A 47 -15.25 13.65 9.78
N PRO A 48 -15.36 14.99 9.86
CA PRO A 48 -14.19 15.86 10.02
C PRO A 48 -13.36 15.54 11.27
N LYS A 49 -13.98 15.03 12.33
CA LYS A 49 -13.29 14.66 13.58
C LYS A 49 -12.43 13.40 13.44
N PHE A 50 -12.71 12.58 12.41
CA PHE A 50 -12.01 11.32 12.18
C PHE A 50 -10.90 11.40 11.14
N VAL A 51 -10.64 12.57 10.53
CA VAL A 51 -9.60 12.73 9.49
C VAL A 51 -8.25 12.23 9.96
N LEU A 52 -7.74 12.71 11.10
CA LEU A 52 -6.45 12.28 11.64
C LEU A 52 -6.40 10.77 11.99
N PRO A 53 -7.39 10.21 12.73
CA PRO A 53 -7.49 8.76 12.93
C PRO A 53 -7.51 7.95 11.63
N LEU A 54 -8.23 8.40 10.60
CA LEU A 54 -8.33 7.71 9.31
C LEU A 54 -7.01 7.77 8.53
N SER A 55 -6.31 8.90 8.53
CA SER A 55 -4.97 9.01 7.93
C SER A 55 -3.97 8.06 8.61
N PHE A 56 -4.01 7.98 9.94
CA PHE A 56 -3.17 7.03 10.67
C PHE A 56 -3.55 5.58 10.39
N LEU A 57 -4.85 5.27 10.38
CA LEU A 57 -5.36 3.94 10.04
C LEU A 57 -4.94 3.54 8.62
N TRP A 58 -4.95 4.48 7.68
CA TRP A 58 -4.50 4.25 6.32
C TRP A 58 -3.00 3.88 6.27
N LEU A 59 -2.12 4.60 6.99
CA LEU A 59 -0.70 4.23 7.10
C LEU A 59 -0.48 2.85 7.73
N VAL A 60 -1.23 2.52 8.77
CA VAL A 60 -1.18 1.19 9.41
C VAL A 60 -1.64 0.11 8.43
N SER A 61 -2.72 0.36 7.70
CA SER A 61 -3.25 -0.58 6.70
C SER A 61 -2.27 -0.81 5.55
N LEU A 62 -1.57 0.24 5.11
CA LEU A 62 -0.50 0.16 4.11
C LEU A 62 0.62 -0.77 4.60
N TRP A 63 1.08 -0.58 5.84
CA TRP A 63 2.14 -1.39 6.42
C TRP A 63 1.75 -2.87 6.55
N PHE A 64 0.55 -3.16 7.09
CA PHE A 64 0.03 -4.53 7.12
C PHE A 64 -0.18 -5.09 5.71
N GLY A 65 -0.57 -4.24 4.76
CA GLY A 65 -0.72 -4.61 3.37
C GLY A 65 0.59 -5.07 2.74
N VAL A 66 1.69 -4.38 3.04
CA VAL A 66 3.04 -4.80 2.62
C VAL A 66 3.38 -6.16 3.23
N ILE A 67 3.18 -6.36 4.53
CA ILE A 67 3.46 -7.65 5.20
C ILE A 67 2.66 -8.79 4.55
N TYR A 68 1.36 -8.56 4.36
CA TYR A 68 0.46 -9.55 3.74
C TYR A 68 0.91 -9.87 2.31
N SER A 69 1.15 -8.84 1.51
CA SER A 69 1.54 -8.98 0.12
C SER A 69 2.90 -9.68 -0.01
N SER A 70 3.90 -9.33 0.79
CA SER A 70 5.20 -10.01 0.79
C SER A 70 5.07 -11.50 1.09
N LYS A 71 4.30 -11.88 2.11
CA LYS A 71 4.04 -13.30 2.45
C LYS A 71 3.27 -14.03 1.33
N TYR A 72 2.31 -13.36 0.71
CA TYR A 72 1.56 -13.92 -0.41
C TYR A 72 2.47 -14.17 -1.63
N LEU A 73 3.30 -13.19 -1.98
CA LEU A 73 4.22 -13.27 -3.11
C LEU A 73 5.28 -14.34 -2.89
N GLU A 74 5.85 -14.41 -1.68
CA GLU A 74 6.84 -15.43 -1.31
C GLU A 74 6.29 -16.86 -1.45
N LYS A 75 5.01 -17.06 -1.11
CA LYS A 75 4.33 -18.36 -1.23
C LYS A 75 3.92 -18.70 -2.67
N THR A 76 3.76 -17.70 -3.53
CA THR A 76 3.13 -17.88 -4.84
C THR A 76 4.13 -17.85 -6.00
N TYR A 77 5.18 -17.02 -5.88
CA TYR A 77 6.10 -16.72 -6.98
C TYR A 77 7.57 -16.93 -6.61
N ILE A 78 8.38 -17.14 -7.65
CA ILE A 78 9.84 -17.11 -7.57
C ILE A 78 10.31 -15.65 -7.68
N ILE A 79 11.03 -15.18 -6.68
CA ILE A 79 11.55 -13.82 -6.53
C ILE A 79 13.07 -13.89 -6.65
N LYS A 80 13.59 -13.49 -7.83
CA LYS A 80 15.03 -13.44 -8.12
C LYS A 80 15.67 -12.14 -7.65
N ASN A 81 14.95 -11.02 -7.79
CA ASN A 81 15.45 -9.69 -7.46
C ASN A 81 14.36 -8.85 -6.77
N SER A 82 14.30 -9.00 -5.44
CA SER A 82 13.38 -8.27 -4.57
C SER A 82 13.61 -6.76 -4.63
N ASP A 83 14.86 -6.29 -4.72
CA ASP A 83 15.18 -4.86 -4.82
C ASP A 83 14.55 -4.20 -6.05
N LYS A 84 14.63 -4.86 -7.20
CA LYS A 84 13.99 -4.38 -8.42
C LYS A 84 12.47 -4.33 -8.26
N ILE A 85 11.87 -5.32 -7.60
CA ILE A 85 10.43 -5.36 -7.36
C ILE A 85 9.99 -4.25 -6.40
N ILE A 86 10.76 -4.02 -5.33
CA ILE A 86 10.51 -2.95 -4.36
C ILE A 86 10.58 -1.58 -5.05
N ASN A 87 11.63 -1.33 -5.84
CA ASN A 87 11.79 -0.06 -6.55
C ASN A 87 10.66 0.17 -7.56
N LEU A 88 10.29 -0.84 -8.35
CA LEU A 88 9.18 -0.73 -9.32
C LEU A 88 7.83 -0.53 -8.63
N SER A 89 7.53 -1.29 -7.58
CA SER A 89 6.27 -1.13 -6.84
C SER A 89 6.17 0.22 -6.12
N THR A 90 7.27 0.71 -5.56
CA THR A 90 7.35 2.05 -4.96
C THR A 90 7.18 3.12 -6.03
N LEU A 91 7.75 2.95 -7.23
CA LEU A 91 7.56 3.86 -8.35
C LEU A 91 6.09 3.89 -8.79
N TYR A 92 5.42 2.75 -8.86
CA TYR A 92 3.98 2.69 -9.15
C TYR A 92 3.18 3.46 -8.11
N PHE A 93 3.48 3.25 -6.82
CA PHE A 93 2.81 3.96 -5.74
C PHE A 93 3.04 5.47 -5.82
N LEU A 94 4.28 5.89 -6.08
CA LEU A 94 4.64 7.30 -6.21
C LEU A 94 3.93 7.96 -7.40
N ILE A 95 4.05 7.38 -8.60
CA ILE A 95 3.46 7.97 -9.83
C ILE A 95 1.94 8.06 -9.70
N ILE A 96 1.27 6.98 -9.28
CA ILE A 96 -0.19 6.97 -9.18
C ILE A 96 -0.65 7.93 -8.07
N GLY A 97 0.05 7.98 -6.94
CA GLY A 97 -0.27 8.90 -5.86
C GLY A 97 -0.05 10.37 -6.23
N ILE A 98 0.97 10.68 -7.03
CA ILE A 98 1.20 12.03 -7.58
C ILE A 98 0.09 12.38 -8.58
N LEU A 99 -0.23 11.49 -9.54
CA LEU A 99 -1.28 11.74 -10.52
C LEU A 99 -2.63 12.00 -9.85
N TYR A 100 -2.97 11.21 -8.83
CA TYR A 100 -4.19 11.41 -8.06
C TYR A 100 -4.21 12.78 -7.35
N ARG A 101 -3.09 13.20 -6.77
CA ARG A 101 -2.99 14.51 -6.10
C ARG A 101 -2.97 15.67 -7.07
N MET A 102 -2.37 15.52 -8.24
CA MET A 102 -2.43 16.52 -9.31
C MET A 102 -3.86 16.70 -9.82
N TYR A 103 -4.62 15.61 -9.93
CA TYR A 103 -6.03 15.65 -10.31
C TYR A 103 -6.89 16.38 -9.25
N ASN A 104 -6.58 16.20 -7.96
CA ASN A 104 -7.28 16.84 -6.85
C ASN A 104 -6.53 18.09 -6.30
N PHE A 105 -5.79 18.80 -7.16
CA PHE A 105 -4.98 19.94 -6.71
C PHE A 105 -5.84 21.03 -6.06
N SER A 106 -5.41 21.49 -4.88
CA SER A 106 -6.01 22.59 -4.14
C SER A 106 -4.92 23.44 -3.48
N LEU A 107 -5.19 24.72 -3.26
CA LEU A 107 -4.31 25.64 -2.54
C LEU A 107 -4.59 25.65 -1.02
N GLU A 108 -5.51 24.81 -0.55
CA GLU A 108 -5.87 24.70 0.86
C GLU A 108 -4.75 24.03 1.68
N VAL A 109 -4.60 24.45 2.94
CA VAL A 109 -3.58 23.93 3.86
C VAL A 109 -3.71 22.42 4.04
N ASP A 110 -4.94 21.90 4.07
CA ASP A 110 -5.21 20.47 4.23
C ASP A 110 -4.66 19.63 3.07
N TYR A 111 -4.66 20.18 1.85
CA TYR A 111 -4.05 19.53 0.69
C TYR A 111 -2.54 19.41 0.85
N PHE A 112 -1.86 20.48 1.31
CA PHE A 112 -0.40 20.43 1.54
C PHE A 112 -0.03 19.42 2.63
N ILE A 113 -0.85 19.32 3.68
CA ILE A 113 -0.65 18.33 4.75
C ILE A 113 -0.81 16.91 4.19
N ASP A 114 -1.88 16.62 3.44
CA ASP A 114 -2.06 15.33 2.77
C ASP A 114 -0.89 15.00 1.83
N PHE A 115 -0.44 15.98 1.06
CA PHE A 115 0.70 15.84 0.14
C PHE A 115 1.98 15.47 0.88
N LEU A 116 2.25 16.05 2.06
CA LEU A 116 3.39 15.67 2.90
C LEU A 116 3.23 14.27 3.50
N PHE A 117 2.05 13.94 4.02
CA PHE A 117 1.74 12.61 4.56
C PHE A 117 1.89 11.51 3.51
N PHE A 118 1.61 11.81 2.25
CA PHE A 118 1.85 10.90 1.15
C PHE A 118 3.33 10.52 1.00
N PHE A 119 4.26 11.47 1.08
CA PHE A 119 5.68 11.11 1.03
C PHE A 119 6.10 10.26 2.23
N VAL A 120 5.56 10.53 3.41
CA VAL A 120 5.74 9.66 4.58
C VAL A 120 5.25 8.25 4.26
N ALA A 121 4.08 8.12 3.63
CA ALA A 121 3.54 6.83 3.22
C ALA A 121 4.40 6.10 2.18
N VAL A 122 4.94 6.82 1.20
CA VAL A 122 5.87 6.26 0.21
C VAL A 122 7.13 5.73 0.91
N LEU A 123 7.67 6.46 1.90
CA LEU A 123 8.80 5.99 2.70
C LEU A 123 8.43 4.76 3.51
N VAL A 124 7.28 4.76 4.19
CA VAL A 124 6.78 3.60 4.95
C VAL A 124 6.64 2.38 4.04
N PHE A 125 6.04 2.55 2.86
CA PHE A 125 5.92 1.50 1.86
C PHE A 125 7.28 0.94 1.47
N TYR A 126 8.21 1.81 1.07
CA TYR A 126 9.54 1.41 0.64
C TYR A 126 10.31 0.64 1.72
N PHE A 127 10.39 1.19 2.94
CA PHE A 127 11.14 0.57 4.03
C PHE A 127 10.47 -0.70 4.54
N ALA A 128 9.14 -0.75 4.60
CA ALA A 128 8.42 -1.98 4.91
C ALA A 128 8.69 -3.04 3.84
N SER A 129 8.61 -2.70 2.55
CA SER A 129 8.83 -3.66 1.47
C SER A 129 10.27 -4.18 1.50
N LYS A 130 11.27 -3.33 1.76
CA LYS A 130 12.66 -3.74 2.02
C LYS A 130 12.80 -4.71 3.19
N LYS A 131 12.03 -4.53 4.26
CA LYS A 131 12.08 -5.38 5.45
C LYS A 131 11.44 -6.75 5.22
N TYR A 132 10.33 -6.81 4.50
CA TYR A 132 9.49 -8.02 4.42
C TYR A 132 9.57 -8.77 3.09
N LEU A 133 9.88 -8.12 1.97
CA LEU A 133 10.03 -8.79 0.67
C LEU A 133 11.48 -9.26 0.50
N LYS A 134 11.67 -10.58 0.32
CA LYS A 134 12.99 -11.19 0.20
C LYS A 134 13.11 -12.03 -1.07
N ASN A 135 14.34 -12.19 -1.55
CA ASN A 135 14.64 -13.17 -2.59
C ASN A 135 14.33 -14.57 -2.09
N ASN A 136 13.77 -15.41 -2.96
CA ASN A 136 13.47 -16.81 -2.66
C ASN A 136 13.80 -17.76 -3.82
N ALA A 137 14.36 -17.21 -4.91
CA ALA A 137 15.09 -18.01 -5.88
C ALA A 137 16.39 -18.44 -5.19
N THR A 138 16.59 -19.75 -5.05
CA THR A 138 17.69 -20.43 -4.32
C THR A 138 17.73 -20.22 -2.80
N ASN A 139 16.94 -21.05 -2.09
CA ASN A 139 17.47 -21.96 -1.06
C ASN A 139 17.34 -23.38 -1.61
#